data_AF-A0A151IPD2-F1
#
_entry.id   AF-A0A151IPD2-F1
#
_cell.length_a   1.000
_cell.length_b   1.000
_cell.length_c   1.000
_cell.angle_alpha   90.00
_cell.angle_beta   90.00
_cell.angle_gamma   90.00
#
_symmetry.space_group_name_H-M   'P 1'
#
loop_
_entity.id
_entity.type
_entity.pdbx_description
1 polymer ?
#
loop_
_entity_poly.entity_id
_entity_poly.type
_entity_poly.pdbx_seq_one_letter_code
_entity_poly.pdbx_strand_id
1 'polypeptide(L)'
;MIDALNEVEDSDELDIERIRRIECKTNDFPELVGKGLEFFVSSETKTFFRRFNLSTAFLYTDPLDWPENEEFKNELETVKKLKVVNDTAERAVKLIEDYNPCLTKNEEQKQFILQVVSDYRRCFPNAKKETLTQPL
;
A
#
# COMPACT_ATOMS: atom_id res chain seq x y z
N MET A 1 -12.52 7.84 16.74
CA MET A 1 -12.33 7.91 15.28
C MET A 1 -10.93 8.40 14.91
N ILE A 2 -10.33 9.28 15.73
CA ILE A 2 -8.95 9.77 15.57
C ILE A 2 -7.91 8.70 15.98
N ASP A 3 -8.22 7.85 16.96
CA ASP A 3 -7.24 6.89 17.51
C ASP A 3 -6.87 5.74 16.56
N ALA A 4 -7.68 5.45 15.54
CA ALA A 4 -7.38 4.39 14.55
C ALA A 4 -6.46 4.85 13.41
N LEU A 5 -6.10 6.14 13.37
CA LEU A 5 -5.27 6.74 12.32
C LEU A 5 -3.81 6.93 12.75
N ASN A 6 -3.47 6.68 14.02
CA ASN A 6 -2.15 6.98 14.58
C ASN A 6 -1.17 5.79 14.65
N GLU A 7 -1.55 4.60 14.16
CA GLU A 7 -0.67 3.41 14.14
C GLU A 7 -0.17 3.03 12.75
N VAL A 8 0.12 4.01 11.89
CA VAL A 8 0.89 3.75 10.67
C VAL A 8 2.17 4.55 10.78
N GLU A 9 3.18 3.93 11.39
CA GLU A 9 4.56 4.39 11.26
C GLU A 9 4.92 4.38 9.77
N ASP A 10 5.30 5.55 9.26
CA ASP A 10 5.95 5.74 7.97
C ASP A 10 7.23 4.89 7.93
N SER A 11 7.14 3.72 7.30
CA SER A 11 8.30 3.05 6.72
C SER A 11 8.30 3.32 5.22
N ASP A 12 8.80 4.50 4.84
CA ASP A 12 9.19 4.83 3.46
C ASP A 12 10.46 4.07 3.04
N GLU A 13 10.47 2.76 3.27
CA GLU A 13 11.36 1.84 2.61
C GLU A 13 10.47 1.10 1.61
N LEU A 14 10.72 1.33 0.32
CA LEU A 14 9.96 0.73 -0.77
C LEU A 14 9.99 -0.80 -0.59
N ASP A 15 8.90 -1.33 -0.02
CA ASP A 15 8.54 -2.74 0.13
C ASP A 15 8.44 -3.40 -1.26
N ILE A 16 9.57 -3.54 -1.94
CA ILE A 16 9.75 -4.44 -3.09
C ILE A 16 9.60 -5.90 -2.61
N GLU A 17 9.69 -6.14 -1.29
CA GLU A 17 9.48 -7.44 -0.64
C GLU A 17 8.02 -7.76 -0.26
N ARG A 18 7.03 -6.90 -0.55
CA ARG A 18 5.62 -7.34 -0.57
C ARG A 18 5.39 -8.21 -1.80
N ILE A 19 5.97 -9.39 -1.81
CA ILE A 19 5.67 -10.44 -2.79
C ILE A 19 4.21 -10.84 -2.53
N ARG A 20 3.30 -10.22 -3.30
CA ARG A 20 1.83 -10.40 -3.25
C ARG A 20 1.37 -11.74 -3.82
N ARG A 21 2.30 -12.60 -4.24
CA ARG A 21 2.03 -13.84 -4.95
C ARG A 21 2.31 -14.98 -3.99
N ILE A 22 1.31 -15.82 -3.72
CA ILE A 22 1.54 -17.10 -3.04
C ILE A 22 2.52 -17.88 -3.91
N GLU A 23 3.77 -17.99 -3.46
CA GLU A 23 4.77 -18.84 -4.11
C GLU A 23 4.46 -20.29 -3.78
N CYS A 24 3.58 -20.89 -4.58
CA CYS A 24 3.23 -22.30 -4.45
C CYS A 24 4.19 -23.14 -5.30
N LYS A 25 4.92 -24.05 -4.69
CA LYS A 25 5.72 -25.05 -5.42
C LYS A 25 4.80 -26.18 -5.86
N THR A 26 5.20 -26.92 -6.90
CA THR A 26 4.47 -28.10 -7.39
C THR A 26 4.21 -29.15 -6.31
N ASN A 27 5.06 -29.18 -5.27
CA ASN A 27 4.96 -30.12 -4.16
C ASN A 27 3.87 -29.74 -3.13
N ASP A 28 3.40 -28.49 -3.15
CA ASP A 28 2.43 -27.96 -2.18
C ASP A 28 0.97 -28.14 -2.66
N PHE A 29 0.78 -28.50 -3.94
CA PHE A 29 -0.54 -28.73 -4.55
C PHE A 29 -1.41 -29.74 -3.79
N PRO A 30 -0.89 -30.88 -3.29
CA PRO A 30 -1.70 -31.83 -2.52
C PRO A 30 -2.32 -31.19 -1.26
N GLU A 31 -1.66 -30.20 -0.65
CA GLU A 31 -2.15 -29.51 0.55
C GLU A 31 -3.21 -28.45 0.24
N LEU A 32 -3.28 -28.00 -1.02
CA LEU A 32 -4.30 -27.06 -1.52
C LEU A 32 -5.60 -27.74 -1.92
N VAL A 33 -5.55 -29.03 -2.28
CA VAL A 33 -6.74 -29.78 -2.70
C VAL A 33 -7.71 -29.86 -1.52
N GLY A 34 -8.94 -29.35 -1.72
CA GLY A 34 -9.99 -29.34 -0.70
C GLY A 34 -9.92 -28.18 0.28
N LYS A 35 -9.02 -27.21 0.10
CA LYS A 35 -9.07 -25.93 0.81
C LYS A 35 -10.13 -25.03 0.18
N GLY A 36 -10.93 -24.38 1.01
CA GLY A 36 -11.89 -23.37 0.57
C GLY A 36 -11.21 -22.04 0.26
N LEU A 37 -11.98 -21.08 -0.24
CA LEU A 37 -11.44 -19.78 -0.66
C LEU A 37 -10.82 -19.01 0.51
N GLU A 38 -11.35 -19.17 1.72
CA GLU A 38 -10.86 -18.55 2.95
C GLU A 38 -9.37 -18.81 3.22
N PHE A 39 -8.85 -19.94 2.72
CA PHE A 39 -7.44 -20.32 2.83
C PHE A 39 -6.54 -19.43 1.96
N PHE A 40 -7.03 -19.01 0.79
CA PHE A 40 -6.29 -18.19 -0.16
C PHE A 40 -6.39 -16.69 0.12
N VAL A 41 -7.24 -16.29 1.09
CA VAL A 41 -7.37 -14.89 1.48
C VAL A 41 -6.22 -14.48 2.41
N SER A 42 -5.43 -13.52 1.95
CA SER A 42 -4.27 -13.00 2.67
C SER A 42 -4.63 -12.22 3.94
N SER A 43 -3.64 -12.03 4.81
CA SER A 43 -3.74 -11.20 6.02
C SER A 43 -4.18 -9.76 5.73
N GLU A 44 -3.76 -9.21 4.61
CA GLU A 44 -4.06 -7.84 4.18
C GLU A 44 -5.54 -7.72 3.83
N THR A 45 -6.08 -8.69 3.08
CA THR A 45 -7.52 -8.74 2.76
C THR A 45 -8.38 -8.92 4.01
N LYS A 46 -7.95 -9.77 4.96
CA LYS A 46 -8.61 -9.90 6.28
C LYS A 46 -8.56 -8.60 7.08
N THR A 47 -7.45 -7.88 7.02
CA THR A 47 -7.29 -6.57 7.65
C THR A 47 -8.20 -5.53 7.01
N PHE A 48 -8.35 -5.56 5.69
CA PHE A 48 -9.29 -4.72 4.96
C PHE A 48 -10.74 -4.98 5.42
N PHE A 49 -11.19 -6.24 5.46
CA PHE A 49 -12.53 -6.58 5.95
C PHE A 49 -12.76 -6.09 7.39
N ARG A 50 -11.78 -6.30 8.27
CA ARG A 50 -11.84 -5.80 9.65
C ARG A 50 -11.93 -4.26 9.71
N ARG A 51 -11.13 -3.55 8.90
CA ARG A 51 -11.08 -2.08 8.89
C ARG A 51 -12.39 -1.45 8.44
N PHE A 52 -13.09 -2.09 7.51
CA PHE A 52 -14.38 -1.64 7.00
C PHE A 52 -15.58 -2.33 7.67
N ASN A 53 -15.34 -3.16 8.69
CA ASN A 53 -16.36 -3.92 9.41
C ASN A 53 -17.26 -4.75 8.47
N LEU A 54 -16.63 -5.41 7.49
CA LEU A 54 -17.29 -6.27 6.50
C LEU A 54 -17.33 -7.72 7.02
N SER A 55 -18.43 -8.43 6.81
CA SER A 55 -18.50 -9.87 7.12
C SER A 55 -17.49 -10.63 6.28
N THR A 56 -16.99 -11.73 6.85
CA THR A 56 -16.16 -12.71 6.14
C THR A 56 -16.86 -14.07 6.01
N ALA A 57 -18.11 -14.18 6.46
CA ALA A 57 -18.83 -15.45 6.49
C ALA A 57 -19.05 -16.02 5.08
N PHE A 58 -19.26 -15.14 4.09
CA PHE A 58 -19.41 -15.55 2.69
C PHE A 58 -18.15 -16.23 2.11
N LEU A 59 -16.95 -16.04 2.70
CA LEU A 59 -15.73 -16.71 2.24
C LEU A 59 -15.78 -18.23 2.46
N TYR A 60 -16.63 -18.70 3.38
CA TYR A 60 -16.81 -20.10 3.71
C TYR A 60 -17.96 -20.76 2.94
N THR A 61 -18.64 -20.02 2.05
CA THR A 61 -19.69 -20.54 1.17
C THR A 61 -19.17 -20.71 -0.25
N ASP A 62 -19.86 -21.53 -1.06
CA ASP A 62 -19.50 -21.69 -2.47
C ASP A 62 -19.59 -20.34 -3.20
N PRO A 63 -18.55 -19.91 -3.96
CA PRO A 63 -18.59 -18.71 -4.78
C PRO A 63 -19.77 -18.65 -5.76
N LEU A 64 -20.33 -19.80 -6.16
CA LEU A 64 -21.53 -19.87 -6.99
C LEU A 64 -22.78 -19.34 -6.27
N ASP A 65 -22.83 -19.39 -4.94
CA ASP A 65 -23.95 -18.95 -4.13
C ASP A 65 -23.84 -17.47 -3.70
N TRP A 66 -22.66 -16.85 -3.89
CA TRP A 66 -22.43 -15.46 -3.50
C TRP A 66 -23.41 -14.46 -4.12
N PRO A 67 -23.82 -14.58 -5.40
CA PRO A 67 -24.81 -13.68 -5.99
C PRO A 67 -26.17 -13.72 -5.29
N GLU A 68 -26.48 -14.79 -4.55
CA GLU A 68 -27.73 -14.93 -3.77
C GLU A 68 -27.52 -14.64 -2.28
N ASN A 69 -26.27 -14.56 -1.81
CA ASN A 69 -25.93 -14.28 -0.43
C ASN A 69 -26.12 -12.79 -0.10
N GLU A 70 -27.04 -12.49 0.83
CA GLU A 70 -27.36 -11.12 1.24
C GLU A 70 -26.19 -10.40 1.94
N GLU A 71 -25.37 -11.10 2.73
CA GLU A 71 -24.14 -10.51 3.30
C GLU A 71 -23.16 -10.15 2.19
N PHE A 72 -22.93 -11.04 1.22
CA PHE A 72 -22.05 -10.70 0.11
C PHE A 72 -22.52 -9.45 -0.66
N LYS A 73 -23.83 -9.34 -0.95
CA LYS A 73 -24.40 -8.18 -1.64
C LYS A 73 -24.20 -6.88 -0.85
N ASN A 74 -24.50 -6.88 0.44
CA ASN A 74 -24.37 -5.69 1.28
C ASN A 74 -22.92 -5.22 1.39
N GLU A 75 -21.99 -6.16 1.53
CA GLU A 75 -20.57 -5.91 1.68
C GLU A 75 -19.99 -5.41 0.36
N LEU A 76 -20.40 -6.00 -0.76
CA LEU A 76 -20.06 -5.56 -2.10
C LEU A 76 -20.53 -4.13 -2.36
N GLU A 77 -21.77 -3.79 -1.99
CA GLU A 77 -22.28 -2.42 -2.13
C GLU A 77 -21.52 -1.43 -1.25
N THR A 78 -21.06 -1.85 -0.07
CA THR A 78 -20.20 -1.02 0.79
C THR A 78 -18.85 -0.77 0.12
N VAL A 79 -18.22 -1.81 -0.43
CA VAL A 79 -16.94 -1.69 -1.14
C VAL A 79 -17.07 -0.84 -2.41
N LYS A 80 -18.16 -0.97 -3.18
CA LYS A 80 -18.41 -0.14 -4.38
C LYS A 80 -18.56 1.35 -4.06
N LYS A 81 -19.04 1.69 -2.87
CA LYS A 81 -19.15 3.09 -2.40
C LYS A 81 -17.80 3.67 -1.97
N LEU A 82 -16.77 2.85 -1.79
CA LEU A 82 -15.43 3.35 -1.47
C LEU A 82 -14.91 4.15 -2.66
N LYS A 83 -14.69 5.44 -2.41
CA LYS A 83 -14.07 6.33 -3.38
C LYS A 83 -12.57 6.03 -3.43
N VAL A 84 -12.15 5.24 -4.42
CA VAL A 84 -10.73 5.03 -4.71
C VAL A 84 -10.23 6.26 -5.46
N VAL A 85 -9.80 7.27 -4.71
CA VAL A 85 -9.09 8.43 -5.27
C VAL A 85 -7.61 8.12 -5.35
N ASN A 86 -6.97 8.57 -6.42
CA ASN A 86 -5.53 8.50 -6.54
C ASN A 86 -4.86 9.66 -5.79
N ASP A 87 -5.31 9.95 -4.57
CA ASP A 87 -4.93 11.16 -3.81
C ASP A 87 -3.42 11.23 -3.61
N THR A 88 -2.78 10.10 -3.30
CA THR A 88 -1.32 10.04 -3.15
C THR A 88 -0.58 10.43 -4.43
N ALA A 89 -1.00 9.94 -5.60
CA ALA A 89 -0.34 10.32 -6.84
C ALA A 89 -0.70 11.75 -7.25
N GLU A 90 -1.96 12.17 -7.09
CA GLU A 90 -2.39 13.55 -7.34
C GLU A 90 -1.59 14.53 -6.46
N ARG A 91 -1.38 14.19 -5.18
CA ARG A 91 -0.57 14.96 -4.24
C ARG A 91 0.91 14.96 -4.61
N ALA A 92 1.46 13.83 -5.06
CA ALA A 92 2.85 13.76 -5.51
C ALA A 92 3.08 14.61 -6.77
N VAL A 93 2.15 14.56 -7.72
CA VAL A 93 2.16 15.43 -8.92
C VAL A 93 2.08 16.89 -8.51
N LYS A 94 1.14 17.25 -7.63
CA LYS A 94 1.00 18.63 -7.17
C LYS A 94 2.26 19.13 -6.45
N LEU A 95 2.87 18.29 -5.62
CA LEU A 95 4.10 18.62 -4.91
C LEU A 95 5.26 18.91 -5.88
N ILE A 96 5.45 18.07 -6.90
CA ILE A 96 6.53 18.31 -7.86
C ILE A 96 6.24 19.53 -8.74
N GLU A 97 4.99 19.76 -9.12
CA GLU A 97 4.56 20.96 -9.85
C GLU A 97 4.85 22.24 -9.07
N ASP A 98 4.50 22.27 -7.78
CA ASP A 98 4.70 23.43 -6.92
C ASP A 98 6.18 23.66 -6.59
N TYR A 99 6.98 22.57 -6.47
CA TYR A 99 8.41 22.65 -6.20
C TYR A 99 9.26 23.05 -7.42
N ASN A 100 8.87 22.62 -8.62
CA ASN A 100 9.61 22.86 -9.87
C ASN A 100 10.00 24.35 -10.10
N PRO A 101 9.17 25.35 -9.77
CA PRO A 101 9.56 26.77 -9.87
C PRO A 101 10.27 27.34 -8.62
N CYS A 102 10.33 26.66 -7.48
CA CYS A 102 10.77 27.25 -6.21
C CYS A 102 12.27 27.62 -6.17
N LEU A 103 13.14 26.78 -6.72
CA LEU A 103 14.61 26.98 -6.62
C LEU A 103 15.16 27.76 -7.81
N THR A 104 14.88 27.31 -9.02
CA THR A 104 15.41 27.91 -10.24
C THR A 104 14.54 27.57 -11.45
N LYS A 105 14.46 28.51 -12.40
CA LYS A 105 13.79 28.31 -13.70
C LYS A 105 14.75 27.79 -14.78
N ASN A 106 16.05 27.69 -14.48
CA ASN A 106 17.06 27.17 -15.39
C ASN A 106 17.12 25.64 -15.27
N GLU A 107 16.84 24.93 -16.37
CA GLU A 107 16.82 23.47 -16.42
C GLU A 107 18.18 22.83 -16.11
N GLU A 108 19.31 23.41 -16.54
CA GLU A 108 20.64 22.88 -16.21
C GLU A 108 20.88 22.92 -14.71
N GLN A 109 20.50 24.02 -14.05
CA GLN A 109 20.64 24.16 -12.61
C GLN A 109 19.73 23.18 -11.86
N LYS A 110 18.54 22.86 -12.37
CA LYS A 110 17.67 21.81 -11.80
C LYS A 110 18.34 20.44 -11.84
N GLN A 111 18.98 20.08 -12.95
CA GLN A 111 19.68 18.80 -13.08
C GLN A 111 20.81 18.68 -12.05
N PHE A 112 21.59 19.75 -11.83
CA PHE A 112 22.61 19.77 -10.79
C PHE A 112 22.02 19.59 -9.39
N ILE A 113 20.89 20.23 -9.08
CA ILE A 113 20.21 20.08 -7.79
C ILE A 113 19.78 18.63 -7.56
N LEU A 114 19.21 17.97 -8.57
CA LEU A 114 18.82 16.56 -8.46
C LEU A 114 20.01 15.65 -8.14
N GLN A 115 21.16 15.90 -8.76
CA GLN A 115 22.38 15.15 -8.50
C GLN A 115 22.87 15.37 -7.06
N VAL A 116 22.91 16.62 -6.59
CA VAL A 116 23.29 16.95 -5.21
C VAL A 116 22.34 16.33 -4.19
N VAL A 117 21.03 16.39 -4.41
CA VAL A 117 20.03 15.77 -3.51
C VAL A 117 20.20 14.25 -3.47
N SER A 118 20.46 13.62 -4.63
CA SER A 118 20.71 12.17 -4.71
C SER A 118 21.97 11.76 -3.95
N ASP A 119 23.07 12.50 -4.13
CA ASP A 119 24.31 12.27 -3.39
C ASP A 119 24.11 12.48 -1.88
N TYR A 120 23.39 13.54 -1.48
CA TYR A 120 23.07 13.82 -0.09
C TYR A 120 22.24 12.71 0.57
N ARG A 121 21.22 12.19 -0.12
CA ARG A 121 20.40 11.07 0.38
C ARG A 121 21.20 9.77 0.56
N ARG A 122 22.30 9.59 -0.19
CA ARG A 122 23.19 8.43 -0.03
C ARG A 122 24.02 8.54 1.25
N CYS A 123 24.50 9.74 1.57
CA CYS A 123 25.22 10.02 2.81
C CYS A 123 24.28 10.04 4.03
N PHE A 124 23.05 10.52 3.85
CA PHE A 124 22.04 10.68 4.90
C PHE A 124 20.76 9.95 4.52
N PRO A 125 20.71 8.61 4.71
CA PRO A 125 19.59 7.78 4.26
C PRO A 125 18.28 8.02 5.02
N ASN A 126 18.33 8.63 6.19
CA ASN A 126 17.15 8.90 7.00
C ASN A 126 17.23 10.30 7.62
N ALA A 127 16.07 10.80 8.07
CA ALA A 127 15.94 12.11 8.70
C ALA A 127 16.23 12.10 10.22
N LYS A 128 16.83 11.03 10.76
CA LYS A 128 17.14 10.95 12.19
C LYS A 128 18.27 11.93 12.52
N LYS A 129 18.15 12.56 13.69
CA LYS A 129 19.15 13.52 14.18
C LYS A 129 20.56 12.93 14.18
N GLU A 130 20.69 11.67 14.61
CA GLU A 130 21.95 10.93 14.64
C GLU A 130 22.62 10.86 13.26
N THR A 131 21.84 10.54 12.23
CA THR A 131 22.31 10.46 10.84
C THR A 131 22.71 11.84 10.32
N LEU A 132 21.91 12.89 10.57
CA LEU A 132 22.21 14.26 10.12
C LEU A 132 23.41 14.90 10.80
N THR A 133 23.83 14.41 11.97
CA THR A 133 25.01 14.92 12.69
C THR A 133 26.32 14.23 12.28
N GLN A 134 26.28 13.27 11.35
CA GLN A 134 27.49 12.59 10.89
C GLN A 134 28.32 13.52 9.99
N PRO A 135 29.66 13.53 10.12
CA PRO A 135 30.53 14.25 9.21
C PRO A 135 30.36 13.72 7.78
N LEU A 136 30.32 14.63 6.80
CA LEU A 136 30.34 14.33 5.36
C LEU A 136 31.64 13.64 4.92
#